data_AF-A0A9X2DML6-F1
#
_entry.id   AF-A0A9X2DML6-F1
#
_cell.length_a   1.000
_cell.length_b   1.000
_cell.length_c   1.000
_cell.angle_alpha   90.00
_cell.angle_beta   90.00
_cell.angle_gamma   90.00
#
_symmetry.space_group_name_H-M   'P 1'
#
loop_
_entity.id
_entity.type
_entity.pdbx_description
1 polymer ?
#
loop_
_entity_poly.entity_id
_entity_poly.type
_entity_poly.pdbx_seq_one_letter_code
_entity_poly.pdbx_strand_id
1 'polypeptide(L)'
;MKLRWVTMAFVLLLCLTAFATGGLAATEVADFELELELKSNAKYDIEYESKAGRIEAKYQAPGEAVLTGEEAAPKAKAFIDALALTPDITEQQVIDQVLSQLNVNQAEVAELDIDVEFADGKKLDIEVKG
;
A
#
# COMPACT_ATOMS: atom_id res chain seq x y z
N MET A 1 -16.46 -12.94 -28.19
CA MET A 1 -16.85 -12.91 -26.76
C MET A 1 -17.23 -14.31 -26.32
N LYS A 2 -16.52 -14.83 -25.31
CA LYS A 2 -16.96 -15.79 -24.28
C LYS A 2 -15.70 -16.22 -23.51
N LEU A 3 -15.32 -15.39 -22.54
CA LEU A 3 -14.28 -15.70 -21.58
C LEU A 3 -14.86 -16.72 -20.61
N ARG A 4 -14.34 -17.95 -20.65
CA ARG A 4 -14.75 -19.05 -19.78
C ARG A 4 -14.06 -18.84 -18.44
N TRP A 5 -14.84 -18.44 -17.43
CA TRP A 5 -14.39 -18.45 -16.04
C TRP A 5 -14.07 -19.88 -15.64
N VAL A 6 -12.80 -20.15 -15.32
CA VAL A 6 -12.36 -21.46 -14.85
C VAL A 6 -12.79 -21.60 -13.39
N THR A 7 -13.82 -22.41 -13.18
CA THR A 7 -14.15 -23.02 -11.89
C THR A 7 -12.97 -23.87 -11.44
N MET A 8 -12.23 -23.44 -10.42
CA MET A 8 -11.18 -24.24 -9.81
C MET A 8 -11.77 -25.01 -8.63
N ALA A 9 -11.79 -26.33 -8.78
CA ALA A 9 -12.37 -27.26 -7.85
C ALA A 9 -11.64 -27.25 -6.50
N PHE A 10 -12.46 -27.18 -5.46
CA PHE A 10 -12.13 -27.27 -4.05
C PHE A 10 -11.62 -28.69 -3.72
N VAL A 11 -10.37 -28.82 -3.29
CA VAL A 11 -9.88 -30.03 -2.60
C VAL A 11 -9.34 -29.61 -1.26
N LEU A 12 -10.14 -29.94 -0.25
CA LEU A 12 -9.90 -29.79 1.17
C LEU A 12 -8.80 -30.78 1.59
N LEU A 13 -7.68 -30.29 2.14
CA LEU A 13 -6.81 -31.10 2.99
C LEU A 13 -6.51 -30.33 4.28
N LEU A 14 -6.94 -30.94 5.38
CA LEU A 14 -6.96 -30.44 6.74
C LEU A 14 -5.60 -30.74 7.40
N CYS A 15 -4.84 -29.71 7.73
CA CYS A 15 -3.74 -29.80 8.70
C CYS A 15 -3.97 -28.77 9.81
N LEU A 16 -4.35 -29.31 10.96
CA LEU A 16 -4.54 -28.62 12.21
C LEU A 16 -3.15 -28.40 12.85
N THR A 17 -2.69 -27.17 12.96
CA THR A 17 -1.71 -26.80 14.00
C THR A 17 -2.09 -25.45 14.59
N ALA A 18 -2.68 -25.51 15.77
CA ALA A 18 -2.85 -24.35 16.64
C ALA A 18 -1.48 -23.91 17.15
N PHE A 19 -1.04 -22.73 16.72
CA PHE A 19 -0.14 -21.90 17.50
C PHE A 19 -0.83 -20.56 17.71
N ALA A 20 -1.56 -20.46 18.82
CA ALA A 20 -2.02 -19.20 19.35
C ALA A 20 -0.84 -18.53 20.07
N THR A 21 0.02 -17.86 19.31
CA THR A 21 0.80 -16.75 19.87
C THR A 21 -0.04 -15.51 19.73
N GLY A 22 -0.76 -15.16 20.79
CA GLY A 22 -1.31 -13.81 20.98
C GLY A 22 -0.18 -12.81 21.16
N GLY A 23 0.57 -12.57 20.09
CA GLY A 23 1.24 -11.30 19.88
C GLY A 23 0.24 -10.43 19.13
N LEU A 24 0.12 -9.16 19.50
CA LEU A 24 -0.40 -8.14 18.59
C LEU A 24 0.57 -8.14 17.40
N ALA A 25 0.34 -9.04 16.43
CA ALA A 25 1.06 -9.01 15.18
C ALA A 25 0.74 -7.66 14.58
N ALA A 26 1.77 -6.84 14.33
CA ALA A 26 1.61 -5.72 13.43
C ALA A 26 1.04 -6.31 12.14
N THR A 27 -0.20 -5.96 11.80
CA THR A 27 -0.80 -6.47 10.58
C THR A 27 0.04 -5.95 9.41
N GLU A 28 0.63 -6.84 8.63
CA GLU A 28 1.38 -6.45 7.44
C GLU A 28 0.44 -5.78 6.42
N VAL A 29 0.97 -4.81 5.68
CA VAL A 29 0.29 -4.22 4.54
C VAL A 29 0.41 -5.19 3.36
N ALA A 30 -0.73 -5.65 2.85
CA ALA A 30 -0.82 -6.57 1.72
C ALA A 30 -0.92 -5.82 0.38
N ASP A 31 -1.57 -4.66 0.39
CA ASP A 31 -1.78 -3.78 -0.76
C ASP A 31 -1.63 -2.32 -0.29
N PHE A 32 -0.91 -1.51 -1.05
CA PHE A 32 -0.68 -0.10 -0.79
C PHE A 32 -0.60 0.67 -2.11
N GLU A 33 -1.37 1.73 -2.21
CA GLU A 33 -1.35 2.66 -3.33
C GLU A 33 -1.36 4.09 -2.78
N LEU A 34 -0.49 4.92 -3.34
CA LEU A 34 -0.38 6.34 -3.02
C LEU A 34 -0.26 7.11 -4.33
N GLU A 35 -1.20 8.01 -4.56
CA GLU A 35 -1.10 9.05 -5.58
C GLU A 35 -1.10 10.42 -4.90
N LEU A 36 -0.07 11.23 -5.15
CA LEU A 36 0.02 12.60 -4.64
C LEU A 36 0.38 13.54 -5.78
N GLU A 37 -0.52 14.48 -6.07
CA GLU A 37 -0.27 15.59 -6.99
C GLU A 37 -0.08 16.89 -6.20
N LEU A 38 1.03 17.57 -6.46
CA LEU A 38 1.31 18.89 -5.91
C LEU A 38 0.74 19.97 -6.83
N LYS A 39 0.49 21.16 -6.27
CA LYS A 39 0.09 22.37 -7.01
C LYS A 39 1.11 22.80 -8.08
N SER A 40 2.34 22.31 -7.99
CA SER A 40 3.39 22.48 -9.01
C SER A 40 3.25 21.51 -10.19
N ASN A 41 2.27 20.59 -10.18
CA ASN A 41 2.10 19.44 -11.07
C ASN A 41 3.17 18.34 -10.89
N ALA A 42 3.99 18.42 -9.83
CA ALA A 42 4.84 17.31 -9.43
C ALA A 42 3.98 16.17 -8.87
N LYS A 43 4.33 14.92 -9.21
CA LYS A 43 3.55 13.74 -8.85
C LYS A 43 4.41 12.70 -8.14
N TYR A 44 3.85 12.10 -7.09
CA TYR A 44 4.35 10.89 -6.46
C TYR A 44 3.33 9.79 -6.70
N ASP A 45 3.83 8.60 -6.99
CA ASP A 45 3.02 7.45 -7.34
C ASP A 45 3.78 6.21 -6.86
N ILE A 46 3.30 5.62 -5.76
CA ILE A 46 3.95 4.53 -5.04
C ILE A 46 2.94 3.41 -4.84
N GLU A 47 3.24 2.25 -5.42
CA GLU A 47 2.39 1.06 -5.37
C GLU A 47 3.17 -0.12 -4.81
N TYR A 48 2.52 -0.95 -4.00
CA TYR A 48 3.04 -2.23 -3.51
C TYR A 48 1.89 -3.22 -3.28
N GLU A 49 1.92 -4.33 -3.98
CA GLU A 49 0.94 -5.42 -3.83
C GLU A 49 1.69 -6.75 -3.66
N SER A 50 1.36 -7.50 -2.61
CA SER A 50 1.90 -8.83 -2.34
C SER A 50 0.78 -9.87 -2.35
N LYS A 51 0.55 -10.50 -3.51
CA LYS A 51 -0.48 -11.54 -3.68
C LYS A 51 0.10 -12.82 -4.29
N ALA A 52 -0.22 -13.94 -3.67
CA ALA A 52 0.12 -15.30 -4.14
C ALA A 52 1.61 -15.52 -4.49
N GLY A 53 2.52 -14.89 -3.74
CA GLY A 53 3.97 -15.01 -3.95
C GLY A 53 4.51 -14.20 -5.13
N ARG A 54 3.71 -13.28 -5.68
CA ARG A 54 4.17 -12.24 -6.60
C ARG A 54 4.11 -10.89 -5.91
N ILE A 55 5.11 -10.07 -6.17
CA ILE A 55 5.16 -8.68 -5.74
C ILE A 55 5.03 -7.83 -7.00
N GLU A 56 4.00 -7.00 -7.03
CA GLU A 56 3.87 -5.90 -7.97
C GLU A 56 4.21 -4.61 -7.23
N ALA A 57 5.03 -3.75 -7.82
CA ALA A 57 5.46 -2.53 -7.16
C ALA A 57 5.85 -1.47 -8.17
N LYS A 58 5.63 -0.21 -7.79
CA LYS A 58 6.05 0.98 -8.53
C LYS A 58 6.52 2.05 -7.56
N TYR A 59 7.55 2.79 -7.98
CA TYR A 59 8.04 3.93 -7.23
C TYR A 59 8.38 5.05 -8.19
N GLN A 60 7.55 6.09 -8.19
CA GLN A 60 7.75 7.31 -8.93
C GLN A 60 7.75 8.50 -7.96
N ALA A 61 8.83 9.27 -8.01
CA ALA A 61 8.97 10.51 -7.25
C ALA A 61 9.59 11.60 -8.14
N PRO A 62 9.32 12.89 -7.88
CA PRO A 62 9.86 14.00 -8.67
C PRO A 62 11.39 14.00 -8.71
N GLY A 63 11.96 14.05 -9.92
CA GLY A 63 13.41 14.11 -10.11
C GLY A 63 14.13 12.76 -10.00
N GLU A 64 13.41 11.66 -9.78
CA GLU A 64 13.95 10.31 -9.75
C GLU A 64 13.55 9.50 -11.00
N ALA A 65 14.31 8.45 -11.30
CA ALA A 65 13.89 7.47 -12.29
C ALA A 65 12.70 6.67 -11.77
N VAL A 66 11.71 6.41 -12.63
CA VAL A 66 10.59 5.53 -12.31
C VAL A 66 11.10 4.10 -12.19
N LEU A 67 10.83 3.47 -11.05
CA LEU A 67 11.14 2.05 -10.81
C LEU A 67 9.86 1.23 -10.88
N THR A 68 9.97 -0.01 -11.35
CA THR A 68 8.84 -0.97 -11.38
C THR A 68 9.31 -2.38 -11.03
N GLY A 69 8.37 -3.24 -10.63
CA GLY A 69 8.63 -4.65 -10.34
C GLY A 69 9.65 -4.85 -9.22
N GLU A 70 10.58 -5.79 -9.42
CA GLU A 70 11.58 -6.16 -8.40
C GLU A 70 12.49 -5.00 -7.97
N GLU A 71 12.73 -4.01 -8.84
CA GLU A 71 13.55 -2.83 -8.51
C GLU A 71 12.79 -1.84 -7.62
N ALA A 72 11.47 -1.73 -7.78
CA ALA A 72 10.63 -0.86 -6.96
C ALA A 72 10.29 -1.48 -5.60
N ALA A 73 10.08 -2.79 -5.56
CA ALA A 73 9.61 -3.53 -4.39
C ALA A 73 10.34 -3.18 -3.08
N PRO A 74 11.69 -3.20 -2.98
CA PRO A 74 12.36 -2.87 -1.72
C PRO A 74 12.20 -1.40 -1.34
N LYS A 75 12.10 -0.49 -2.32
CA LYS A 75 11.98 0.94 -2.08
C LYS A 75 10.56 1.31 -1.63
N ALA A 76 9.54 0.78 -2.29
CA ALA A 76 8.14 0.93 -1.90
C ALA A 76 7.90 0.32 -0.52
N LYS A 77 8.42 -0.89 -0.26
CA LYS A 77 8.29 -1.54 1.05
C LYS A 77 8.97 -0.74 2.17
N ALA A 78 10.17 -0.19 1.92
CA ALA A 78 10.85 0.66 2.89
C ALA A 78 10.07 1.95 3.19
N PHE A 79 9.44 2.55 2.19
CA PHE A 79 8.55 3.70 2.37
C PHE A 79 7.35 3.34 3.26
N ILE A 80 6.65 2.24 2.95
CA ILE A 80 5.48 1.76 3.72
C ILE A 80 5.85 1.41 5.16
N ASP A 81 6.98 0.73 5.37
CA ASP A 81 7.46 0.37 6.71
C ASP A 81 7.77 1.62 7.56
N ALA A 82 8.25 2.69 6.93
CA ALA A 82 8.53 3.95 7.60
C ALA A 82 7.27 4.73 8.02
N LEU A 83 6.11 4.44 7.40
CA LEU A 83 4.82 4.99 7.83
C LEU A 83 4.34 4.33 9.14
N ALA A 84 4.78 3.10 9.44
CA ALA A 84 4.33 2.37 10.62
C ALA A 84 2.79 2.28 10.72
N LEU A 85 2.15 2.00 9.58
CA LEU A 85 0.69 1.88 9.48
C LEU A 85 0.18 0.76 10.39
N THR A 86 -0.96 1.03 11.03
CA THR A 86 -1.69 0.03 11.81
C THR A 86 -3.16 0.11 11.44
N PRO A 87 -3.94 -0.97 11.57
CA PRO A 87 -5.33 -0.94 11.12
C PRO A 87 -6.27 -0.02 11.93
N ASP A 88 -5.80 0.53 13.05
CA ASP A 88 -6.55 1.45 13.90
C ASP A 88 -6.02 2.90 13.82
N ILE A 89 -5.09 3.18 12.88
CA ILE A 89 -4.56 4.52 12.62
C ILE A 89 -5.67 5.43 12.07
N THR A 90 -5.64 6.71 12.44
CA THR A 90 -6.59 7.67 11.87
C THR A 90 -6.12 8.17 10.51
N GLU A 91 -7.08 8.56 9.65
CA GLU A 91 -6.80 9.13 8.32
C GLU A 91 -5.80 10.30 8.40
N GLN A 92 -6.01 11.24 9.33
CA GLN A 92 -5.10 12.38 9.51
C GLN A 92 -3.68 11.96 9.86
N GLN A 93 -3.50 10.92 10.68
CA GLN A 93 -2.17 10.43 11.02
C GLN A 93 -1.48 9.80 9.80
N VAL A 94 -2.21 9.11 8.93
CA VAL A 94 -1.67 8.56 7.69
C VAL A 94 -1.24 9.67 6.75
N ILE A 95 -2.09 10.69 6.55
CA ILE A 95 -1.75 11.88 5.76
C ILE A 95 -0.48 12.53 6.30
N ASP A 96 -0.40 12.79 7.61
CA ASP A 96 0.75 13.43 8.24
C ASP A 96 2.04 12.60 8.05
N GLN A 97 1.96 11.28 8.19
CA GLN A 97 3.09 10.37 8.00
C GLN A 97 3.57 10.36 6.54
N VAL A 98 2.65 10.25 5.58
CA VAL A 98 2.98 10.25 4.15
C VAL A 98 3.64 11.57 3.74
N LEU A 99 3.03 12.70 4.08
CA LEU A 99 3.57 14.02 3.75
C LEU A 99 4.93 14.25 4.44
N SER A 100 5.09 13.79 5.68
CA SER A 100 6.37 13.86 6.39
C SER A 100 7.45 12.98 5.74
N GLN A 101 7.14 11.76 5.29
CA GLN A 101 8.12 10.89 4.63
C GLN A 101 8.54 11.46 3.26
N LEU A 102 7.62 12.10 2.54
CA LEU A 102 7.90 12.73 1.27
C LEU A 102 8.47 14.16 1.39
N ASN A 103 8.54 14.69 2.61
CA ASN A 103 8.98 16.05 2.90
C ASN A 103 8.14 17.13 2.17
N VAL A 104 6.83 16.88 2.04
CA VAL A 104 5.86 17.75 1.36
C VAL A 104 5.06 18.54 2.39
N ASN A 105 4.83 19.84 2.15
CA ASN A 105 3.92 20.62 2.98
C ASN A 105 2.46 20.40 2.54
N GLN A 106 1.53 20.25 3.49
CA GLN A 106 0.11 20.10 3.20
C GLN A 106 -0.46 21.25 2.32
N ALA A 107 0.07 22.47 2.44
CA ALA A 107 -0.37 23.60 1.62
C ALA A 107 -0.05 23.43 0.11
N GLU A 108 0.93 22.58 -0.22
CA GLU A 108 1.38 22.29 -1.58
C GLU A 108 0.58 21.18 -2.25
N VAL A 109 -0.20 20.40 -1.48
CA VAL A 109 -1.03 19.31 -1.98
C VAL A 109 -2.16 19.88 -2.85
N ALA A 110 -2.31 19.34 -4.06
CA ALA A 110 -3.47 19.55 -4.91
C ALA A 110 -4.45 18.37 -4.79
N GLU A 111 -3.91 17.14 -4.77
CA GLU A 111 -4.68 15.90 -4.61
C GLU A 111 -3.81 14.86 -3.91
N LEU A 112 -4.39 14.08 -3.00
CA LEU A 112 -3.75 12.99 -2.29
C LEU A 112 -4.76 11.86 -2.12
N ASP A 113 -4.43 10.72 -2.72
CA ASP A 113 -5.19 9.48 -2.63
C ASP A 113 -4.31 8.39 -2.01
N ILE A 114 -4.82 7.68 -1.01
CA ILE A 114 -4.11 6.62 -0.30
C ILE A 114 -5.06 5.45 -0.07
N ASP A 115 -4.69 4.30 -0.62
CA ASP A 115 -5.37 3.03 -0.38
C ASP A 115 -4.44 2.05 0.33
N VAL A 116 -4.96 1.41 1.37
CA VAL A 116 -4.23 0.41 2.17
C VAL A 116 -5.13 -0.79 2.41
N GLU A 117 -4.71 -1.97 2.00
CA GLU A 117 -5.27 -3.25 2.44
C GLU A 117 -4.29 -3.96 3.36
N PHE A 118 -4.74 -4.23 4.59
CA PHE A 118 -3.97 -4.98 5.56
C PHE A 118 -4.19 -6.49 5.37
N ALA A 119 -3.23 -7.31 5.78
CA ALA A 119 -3.28 -8.77 5.66
C ALA A 119 -4.45 -9.43 6.43
N ASP A 120 -5.05 -8.73 7.40
CA ASP A 120 -6.26 -9.16 8.11
C ASP A 120 -7.57 -8.80 7.37
N GLY A 121 -7.45 -8.14 6.21
CA GLY A 121 -8.55 -7.73 5.33
C GLY A 121 -9.15 -6.36 5.68
N LYS A 122 -8.66 -5.66 6.72
CA LYS A 122 -9.05 -4.27 6.97
C LYS A 122 -8.54 -3.38 5.84
N LYS A 123 -9.31 -2.34 5.51
CA LYS A 123 -9.01 -1.39 4.44
C LYS A 123 -9.08 0.04 4.96
N LEU A 124 -8.23 0.89 4.42
CA LEU A 124 -8.23 2.34 4.59
C LEU A 124 -8.15 2.96 3.19
N ASP A 125 -9.03 3.91 2.94
CA ASP A 125 -9.16 4.66 1.67
C ASP A 125 -9.29 6.12 2.08
N ILE A 126 -8.38 6.96 1.59
CA ILE A 126 -8.26 8.38 1.93
C ILE A 126 -8.14 9.16 0.64
N GLU A 127 -9.05 10.11 0.43
CA GLU A 127 -9.03 11.04 -0.70
C GLU A 127 -9.07 12.48 -0.17
N VAL A 128 -8.08 13.30 -0.54
CA VAL A 128 -7.97 14.71 -0.16
C VAL A 128 -7.76 15.56 -1.40
N LYS A 129 -8.64 16.55 -1.62
CA LYS A 129 -8.50 17.56 -2.67
C LYS A 129 -8.25 18.94 -2.06
N GLY A 130 -7.23 19.66 -2.54
CA GLY A 130 -6.68 20.89 -1.94
C GLY A 130 -6.87 22.18 -2.72
#